data_AF-A0A1J4TLV8-F1
#
_entry.id   AF-A0A1J4TLV8-F1
#
_cell.length_a   1.000
_cell.length_b   1.000
_cell.length_c   1.000
_cell.angle_alpha   90.00
_cell.angle_beta   90.00
_cell.angle_gamma   90.00
#
_symmetry.space_group_name_H-M   'P 1'
#
loop_
_entity.id
_entity.type
_entity.pdbx_description
1 polymer ?
#
loop_
_entity_poly.entity_id
_entity_poly.type
_entity_poly.pdbx_seq_one_letter_code
_entity_poly.pdbx_strand_id
1 'polypeptide(L)' 'MSLQSYEAVCEHGQMKWLGDRPHVEGARVISTILSDKKTVSVAVKHQPSARISGKGKILSDILTPAAPIEDWNCAK' A
#
# COMPACT_ATOMS: atom_id res chain seq x y z
N MET A 1 0.49 31.43 28.10
CA MET A 1 1.29 31.07 26.91
C MET A 1 0.46 30.09 26.10
N SER A 2 0.09 30.43 24.87
CA SER A 2 -0.67 29.54 23.98
C SER A 2 0.29 28.77 23.07
N LEU A 3 -0.01 27.49 22.82
CA LEU A 3 0.67 26.72 21.78
C LEU A 3 0.30 27.29 20.40
N GLN A 4 1.31 27.46 19.55
CA GLN A 4 1.12 27.80 18.14
C GLN A 4 1.45 26.56 17.32
N SER A 5 0.55 26.21 16.41
CA SER A 5 0.70 25.06 15.52
C SER A 5 1.17 25.56 14.15
N TYR A 6 2.15 24.88 13.59
CA TYR A 6 2.71 25.17 12.28
C TYR A 6 2.77 23.88 11.47
N GLU A 7 2.50 23.99 10.18
CA GLU A 7 2.52 22.84 9.26
C GLU A 7 3.64 22.99 8.24
N ALA A 8 4.33 21.88 7.99
CA ALA A 8 5.41 21.80 7.03
C ALA A 8 5.49 20.39 6.44
N VAL A 9 6.01 20.31 5.22
CA VAL A 9 6.37 19.05 4.56
C VAL A 9 7.88 18.87 4.68
N CYS A 10 8.32 17.70 5.14
CA CYS A 10 9.72 17.34 5.13
C CYS A 10 10.02 16.49 3.88
N GLU A 11 10.70 17.08 2.90
CA GLU A 11 11.12 16.40 1.67
C GLU A 11 12.64 16.28 1.66
N HIS A 12 13.17 15.06 1.61
CA HIS A 12 14.62 14.79 1.56
C HIS A 12 15.41 15.48 2.68
N GLY A 13 14.83 15.56 3.89
CA GLY A 13 15.44 16.22 5.05
C GLY A 13 15.33 17.75 5.05
N GLN A 14 14.68 18.34 4.04
CA GLN A 14 14.39 19.78 4.00
C GLN A 14 12.95 20.03 4.41
N MET A 15 12.75 20.92 5.39
CA MET A 15 11.41 21.39 5.76
C MET A 15 10.95 22.52 4.84
N LYS A 16 9.76 22.36 4.26
CA LYS A 16 9.02 23.36 3.50
C LYS A 16 7.75 23.72 4.27
N TRP A 17 7.62 24.95 4.72
CA TRP A 17 6.43 25.42 5.44
C TRP A 17 5.22 25.50 4.49
N LEU A 18 4.08 24.99 4.93
CA LEU A 18 2.82 25.05 4.18
C LEU A 18 2.07 26.38 4.39
N GLY A 19 2.41 27.10 5.45
CA GLY A 19 1.89 28.43 5.77
C GLY A 19 2.98 29.31 6.37
N ASP A 20 2.59 30.14 7.33
CA ASP A 20 3.53 31.04 7.99
C ASP A 20 4.65 30.29 8.71
N ARG A 21 5.87 30.80 8.57
CA ARG A 21 7.02 30.28 9.30
C ARG A 21 7.02 30.84 10.73
N PRO A 22 7.31 30.02 11.75
CA PRO A 22 7.51 30.52 13.10
C PRO A 22 8.65 31.55 13.15
N HIS A 23 8.38 32.73 13.70
CA HIS A 23 9.34 33.82 13.85
C HIS A 23 10.18 33.63 15.13
N VAL A 24 10.95 32.54 15.16
CA VAL A 24 11.84 32.20 16.30
C VAL A 24 13.19 31.72 15.79
N GLU A 25 14.26 32.07 16.50
CA GLU A 25 15.60 31.54 16.22
C GLU A 25 15.79 30.13 16.82
N GLY A 26 15.09 29.82 17.91
CA GLY A 26 15.11 28.52 18.55
C GLY A 26 13.90 28.29 19.44
N ALA A 27 13.38 27.07 19.46
CA ALA A 27 12.22 26.67 20.26
C ALA A 27 12.24 25.16 20.57
N ARG A 28 11.55 24.76 21.64
CA ARG A 28 11.19 23.35 21.86
C ARG A 28 9.99 23.02 20.97
N VAL A 29 10.07 21.92 20.22
CA VAL A 29 9.06 21.54 19.22
C VAL A 29 8.44 20.20 19.56
N ILE A 30 7.12 20.08 19.37
CA ILE A 30 6.38 18.82 19.35
C ILE A 30 6.05 18.54 17.88
N SER A 31 6.46 17.38 17.37
CA SER A 31 6.23 17.00 15.97
C SER A 31 5.19 15.88 15.88
N THR A 32 4.22 16.06 14.98
CA THR A 32 3.22 15.03 14.63
C THR A 32 3.46 14.58 13.20
N ILE A 33 3.83 13.32 13.01
CA ILE A 33 4.04 12.75 11.67
C ILE A 33 2.72 12.22 11.15
N LEU A 34 2.17 12.88 10.13
CA LEU A 34 1.05 12.35 9.36
C LEU A 34 1.63 11.31 8.40
N SER A 35 1.52 10.03 8.75
CA SER A 35 1.82 8.99 7.78
C SER A 35 0.83 9.15 6.63
N ASP A 36 1.35 9.33 5.41
CA ASP A 36 0.56 9.03 4.24
C ASP A 36 0.05 7.61 4.47
N LYS A 37 -1.25 7.49 4.74
CA LYS A 37 -1.95 6.30 4.33
C LYS A 37 -1.86 6.34 2.81
N LYS A 38 -0.68 5.98 2.26
CA LYS A 38 -0.58 5.28 1.00
C LYS A 38 -1.54 4.16 1.26
N THR A 39 -2.77 4.32 0.77
CA THR A 39 -3.82 3.33 0.81
C THR A 39 -3.05 2.07 0.54
N VAL A 40 -2.91 1.20 1.55
CA VAL A 40 -2.40 -0.12 1.29
C VAL A 40 -3.38 -0.55 0.24
N SER A 41 -2.95 -0.56 -1.03
CA SER A 41 -3.69 -1.20 -2.06
C SER A 41 -3.59 -2.62 -1.56
N VAL A 42 -4.55 -2.98 -0.73
CA VAL A 42 -4.88 -4.35 -0.42
C VAL A 42 -5.15 -4.83 -1.81
N ALA A 43 -4.11 -5.40 -2.44
CA ALA A 43 -4.18 -5.90 -3.79
C ALA A 43 -5.46 -6.70 -3.77
N VAL A 44 -6.47 -6.24 -4.51
CA VAL A 44 -7.81 -6.78 -4.40
C VAL A 44 -7.65 -8.23 -4.76
N LYS A 45 -7.57 -9.10 -3.76
CA LYS A 45 -7.39 -10.53 -3.98
C LYS A 45 -8.57 -10.90 -4.84
N HIS A 46 -8.33 -11.47 -6.02
CA HIS A 46 -9.40 -11.85 -6.92
C HIS A 46 -10.44 -12.64 -6.13
N GLN A 47 -11.62 -12.06 -5.97
CA GLN A 47 -12.71 -12.71 -5.25
C GLN A 47 -13.50 -13.55 -6.26
N PRO A 48 -13.79 -14.81 -5.94
CA PRO A 48 -14.71 -15.59 -6.76
C PRO A 48 -16.07 -14.89 -6.82
N SER A 49 -16.74 -14.97 -7.97
CA SER A 49 -18.11 -14.45 -8.08
C SER A 49 -19.03 -15.11 -7.05
N ALA A 50 -20.09 -14.41 -6.64
CA ALA A 50 -21.08 -14.95 -5.70
C ALA A 50 -21.69 -16.29 -6.15
N ARG A 51 -21.69 -16.59 -7.46
CA ARG A 51 -22.20 -17.85 -8.00
C ARG A 51 -21.34 -19.06 -7.62
N ILE A 52 -20.02 -18.87 -7.49
CA ILE A 52 -19.02 -19.94 -7.32
C ILE A 52 -18.30 -19.90 -5.96
N SER A 53 -18.42 -18.81 -5.22
CA SER A 53 -17.81 -18.66 -3.89
C SER A 53 -18.25 -19.79 -2.95
N GLY A 54 -17.28 -20.43 -2.28
CA GLY A 54 -17.52 -21.54 -1.34
C GLY A 54 -17.93 -22.88 -1.97
N LYS A 55 -18.09 -22.95 -3.30
CA LYS A 55 -18.50 -24.18 -4.00
C LYS A 55 -17.35 -24.94 -4.65
N GLY A 56 -16.16 -24.34 -4.73
CA GLY A 56 -14.97 -24.99 -5.24
C GLY A 56 -14.47 -26.06 -4.26
N LYS A 57 -14.14 -27.25 -4.77
CA LYS A 57 -13.45 -28.30 -4.01
C LYS A 57 -12.13 -28.59 -4.71
N ILE A 58 -11.03 -28.58 -3.96
CA ILE A 58 -9.75 -29.07 -4.47
C ILE A 58 -9.82 -30.60 -4.48
N LEU A 59 -9.72 -31.20 -5.66
CA LEU A 59 -9.90 -32.64 -5.83
C LEU A 59 -8.61 -33.46 -5.57
N SER A 60 -7.43 -32.82 -5.50
CA SER A 60 -6.15 -33.37 -5.02
C SER A 60 -4.99 -32.43 -5.38
N ASP A 61 -3.76 -32.75 -4.92
CA ASP A 61 -2.53 -32.12 -5.40
C ASP A 61 -2.28 -32.48 -6.87
N ILE A 62 -1.95 -31.48 -7.69
CA ILE A 62 -1.56 -31.70 -9.09
C ILE A 62 -0.13 -32.24 -9.09
N LEU A 63 0.02 -33.55 -8.91
CA LEU A 63 1.31 -34.23 -8.94
C LEU A 63 1.89 -34.33 -10.36
N THR A 64 1.03 -34.24 -11.38
CA THR A 64 1.39 -34.27 -12.79
C THR A 64 0.48 -33.37 -13.63
N PRO A 65 0.97 -32.75 -14.71
CA PRO A 65 0.15 -31.98 -15.63
C PRO A 65 -1.04 -32.79 -16.16
N ALA A 66 -2.21 -32.16 -16.30
CA ALA A 66 -3.40 -32.83 -16.82
C ALA A 66 -3.28 -33.21 -18.32
N ALA A 67 -2.41 -32.52 -19.06
CA ALA A 67 -2.11 -32.80 -20.46
C ALA A 67 -0.61 -33.09 -20.63
N PRO A 68 -0.23 -34.05 -21.50
CA PRO A 68 1.15 -34.40 -21.77
C PRO A 68 1.91 -33.23 -22.43
N ILE A 69 3.23 -33.13 -22.21
CA ILE A 69 4.05 -31.96 -22.58
C ILE A 69 4.00 -31.64 -24.08
N GLU A 70 3.78 -32.66 -24.90
CA GLU A 70 3.64 -32.58 -26.34
C GLU A 70 2.46 -31.70 -26.76
N ASP A 71 1.39 -31.67 -25.96
CA ASP A 71 0.18 -30.86 -26.21
C ASP A 71 0.38 -29.39 -25.84
N TRP A 72 1.39 -29.07 -25.03
CA TRP A 72 1.73 -27.70 -24.62
C TRP A 72 2.68 -26.99 -25.59
N ASN A 73 3.21 -27.72 -26.59
CA ASN A 73 4.01 -27.13 -27.67
C ASN A 73 3.11 -26.44 -28.71
N CYS A 74 2.36 -25.43 -28.27
CA CYS A 74 1.53 -24.59 -29.14
C CYS A 74 2.34 -23.58 -29.99
N ALA A 75 3.67 -23.70 -30.00
CA ALA A 75 4.59 -22.80 -30.70
C ALA A 75 5.35 -23.50 -31.84
N LYS A 76 4.65 -24.30 -32.64
CA LYS A 76 5.13 -24.67 -33.99
C LYS A 76 4.52 -23.76 -35.03
#